data_AF-A0A521ID74-F1
#
_entry.id   AF-A0A521ID74-F1
#
_cell.length_a   1.000
_cell.length_b   1.000
_cell.length_c   1.000
_cell.angle_alpha   90.00
_cell.angle_beta   90.00
_cell.angle_gamma   90.00
#
_symmetry.space_group_name_H-M   'P 1'
#
loop_
_entity.id
_entity.type
_entity.pdbx_description
1 polymer ?
#
loop_
_entity_poly.entity_id
_entity_poly.type
_entity_poly.pdbx_seq_one_letter_code
_entity_poly.pdbx_strand_id
1 'polypeptide(L)' 'MAQSNLNYPEIFAVLGKFIAEKKLHDVCVMEFEDGIIVAGSVVYEGRETIRRAQETFVLSSQDLEKMSGGKRGLFTR' A
#
# COMPACT_ATOMS: atom_id res chain seq x y z
N MET A 1 4.65 -21.49 3.97
CA MET A 1 4.04 -20.42 4.78
C MET A 1 5.02 -19.27 4.74
N ALA A 2 4.76 -18.23 3.93
CA ALA A 2 5.70 -17.14 3.71
C ALA A 2 5.24 -15.93 4.53
N GLN A 3 5.61 -15.93 5.81
CA GLN A 3 5.43 -14.78 6.69
C GLN A 3 6.34 -13.66 6.16
N SER A 4 5.77 -12.48 5.87
CA SER A 4 6.55 -11.34 5.36
C SER A 4 7.72 -11.05 6.30
N ASN A 5 8.94 -10.91 5.76
CA ASN A 5 10.11 -10.58 6.56
C ASN A 5 10.15 -9.12 7.06
N LEU A 6 9.12 -8.33 6.74
CA LEU A 6 9.04 -6.92 7.11
C LEU A 6 8.44 -6.76 8.50
N ASN A 7 9.00 -5.83 9.28
CA ASN A 7 8.36 -5.40 10.52
C ASN A 7 7.20 -4.44 10.23
N TYR A 8 6.27 -4.28 11.18
CA TYR A 8 5.11 -3.39 11.02
C TYR A 8 5.48 -1.95 10.58
N PRO A 9 6.50 -1.28 11.16
CA PRO A 9 6.93 0.03 10.67
C PRO A 9 7.32 0.06 9.19
N GLU A 10 8.07 -0.94 8.71
CA GLU A 10 8.44 -1.08 7.31
C GLU A 10 7.21 -1.31 6.42
N ILE A 11 6.27 -2.15 6.86
CA ILE A 11 5.01 -2.39 6.16
C ILE A 11 4.26 -1.06 5.99
N PHE A 12 4.07 -0.28 7.06
CA PHE A 12 3.39 1.00 6.97
C PHE A 12 4.13 2.03 6.10
N ALA A 13 5.45 2.05 6.13
CA ALA A 13 6.24 2.92 5.26
C ALA A 13 6.04 2.57 3.77
N VAL A 14 6.04 1.27 3.44
CA VAL A 14 5.79 0.77 2.09
C VAL A 14 4.37 1.08 1.64
N LEU A 15 3.37 0.83 2.50
CA LEU A 15 1.98 1.14 2.21
C LEU A 15 1.75 2.64 2.04
N GLY A 16 2.35 3.48 2.88
CA GLY A 16 2.23 4.93 2.79
C GLY A 16 2.77 5.45 1.44
N LYS A 17 3.92 4.93 1.01
CA LYS A 17 4.47 5.24 -0.32
C LYS A 17 3.53 4.78 -1.44
N PHE A 18 3.03 3.55 -1.36
CA PHE A 18 2.09 3.00 -2.34
C PHE A 18 0.80 3.82 -2.45
N ILE A 19 0.20 4.17 -1.32
CA ILE A 19 -1.01 4.99 -1.21
C ILE A 19 -0.77 6.37 -1.87
N ALA A 20 0.38 6.99 -1.60
CA ALA A 20 0.74 8.28 -2.20
C ALA A 20 0.94 8.18 -3.71
N GLU A 21 1.62 7.14 -4.21
CA GLU A 21 1.82 6.90 -5.64
C GLU A 21 0.48 6.67 -6.37
N LYS A 22 -0.47 6.00 -5.72
CA LYS A 22 -1.83 5.77 -6.24
C LYS A 22 -2.78 6.96 -6.04
N LYS A 23 -2.34 8.01 -5.33
CA LYS A 23 -3.17 9.18 -4.97
C LYS A 23 -4.49 8.78 -4.31
N LEU A 24 -4.44 7.76 -3.44
CA LEU A 24 -5.60 7.29 -2.71
C LEU A 24 -5.91 8.25 -1.55
N HIS A 25 -7.20 8.50 -1.35
CA HIS A 25 -7.76 9.27 -0.24
C HIS A 25 -8.76 8.38 0.54
N ASP A 26 -9.13 8.81 1.74
CA ASP A 26 -10.09 8.08 2.61
C ASP A 26 -9.73 6.59 2.74
N VAL A 27 -8.46 6.31 3.00
CA VAL A 27 -7.88 4.97 2.88
C VAL A 27 -8.25 4.09 4.06
N CYS A 28 -8.67 2.86 3.75
CA CYS A 28 -8.81 1.75 4.68
C CYS A 28 -7.74 0.70 4.39
N VAL A 29 -7.04 0.25 5.43
CA VAL A 29 -6.04 -0.82 5.36
C VAL A 29 -6.53 -1.97 6.23
N MET A 30 -6.61 -3.17 5.64
CA MET A 30 -7.03 -4.38 6.32
C MET A 30 -5.98 -5.46 6.16
N GLU A 31 -5.49 -6.00 7.27
CA GLU A 31 -4.58 -7.14 7.29
C GLU A 31 -5.37 -8.46 7.22
N PHE A 32 -4.84 -9.43 6.48
CA PHE A 32 -5.30 -10.81 6.47
C PHE A 32 -4.08 -11.74 6.50
N GLU A 33 -4.32 -13.04 6.64
CA GLU A 33 -3.29 -14.03 6.98
C GLU A 33 -2.02 -13.98 6.11
N ASP A 34 -2.14 -13.67 4.81
CA ASP A 34 -1.03 -13.65 3.84
C ASP A 34 -0.86 -12.29 3.11
N GLY A 35 -1.38 -11.20 3.67
CA GLY A 35 -1.25 -9.90 3.02
C GLY A 35 -2.13 -8.79 3.57
N ILE A 36 -2.31 -7.77 2.74
CA ILE A 36 -2.98 -6.53 3.10
C ILE A 36 -3.90 -6.09 1.96
N ILE A 37 -5.10 -5.68 2.30
CA ILE A 37 -6.03 -5.01 1.39
C ILE A 37 -5.95 -3.52 1.65
N VAL A 38 -5.76 -2.74 0.59
CA VAL A 38 -5.79 -1.28 0.61
C VAL A 38 -6.97 -0.81 -0.24
N ALA A 39 -7.97 -0.21 0.40
CA ALA A 39 -9.10 0.39 -0.29
C ALA A 39 -9.09 1.91 -0.08
N GLY A 40 -9.41 2.67 -1.11
CA GLY A 40 -9.47 4.14 -1.01
C GLY A 40 -10.24 4.74 -2.17
N SER A 41 -10.38 6.06 -2.14
CA SER A 41 -10.96 6.82 -3.24
C SER A 41 -9.89 7.55 -4.04
N VAL A 42 -10.04 7.59 -5.35
CA VAL A 42 -9.20 8.38 -6.27
C VAL A 42 -10.08 9.44 -6.91
N VAL A 43 -9.55 10.64 -7.03
CA VAL A 43 -10.18 11.74 -7.76
C VAL A 43 -9.59 11.80 -9.17
N TYR A 44 -10.43 11.65 -10.18
CA TYR A 44 -10.08 11.84 -11.58
C TYR A 44 -10.63 13.18 -12.05
N GLU A 45 -9.75 14.03 -12.56
CA GLU A 45 -10.16 15.22 -13.30
C GLU A 45 -10.50 14.80 -14.74
N GLY A 46 -11.79 14.68 -15.03
CA GLY A 46 -12.27 14.62 -16.40
C GLY A 46 -12.32 16.03 -17.00
N ARG A 47 -12.35 16.11 -18.34
CA ARG A 47 -12.35 17.39 -19.10
C ARG A 47 -13.43 18.40 -18.67
N GLU A 48 -14.54 17.93 -18.07
CA GLU A 48 -15.64 18.79 -17.62
C GLU A 48 -16.16 18.46 -16.20
N THR A 49 -15.72 17.36 -15.58
CA THR A 49 -16.22 16.94 -14.26
C THR A 49 -15.13 16.26 -13.43
N ILE A 50 -15.11 16.59 -12.13
CA ILE A 50 -14.34 15.87 -11.12
C ILE A 50 -15.12 14.61 -10.74
N ARG A 51 -14.53 13.43 -10.93
CA ARG A 51 -15.15 12.15 -10.56
C ARG A 51 -14.35 11.49 -9.45
N ARG A 52 -15.05 10.92 -8.47
CA ARG A 52 -14.46 10.03 -7.47
C ARG A 52 -14.76 8.59 -7.85
N ALA A 53 -13.75 7.73 -7.84
CA ALA A 53 -13.97 6.29 -7.89
C ALA A 53 -13.30 5.63 -6.69
N GLN A 54 -13.87 4.50 -6.27
CA GLN A 54 -13.28 3.66 -5.24
C GLN A 54 -12.36 2.64 -5.91
N GLU A 55 -11.12 2.53 -5.42
CA GLU A 55 -10.16 1.52 -5.85
C GLU A 55 -9.79 0.63 -4.67
N THR A 56 -9.58 -0.65 -4.96
CA THR A 56 -9.18 -1.65 -3.99
C THR A 56 -8.00 -2.45 -4.54
N PHE A 57 -6.97 -2.60 -3.72
CA PHE A 57 -5.76 -3.34 -4.03
C PHE A 57 -5.56 -4.45 -3.01
N VAL A 58 -5.24 -5.64 -3.49
CA VAL A 58 -4.87 -6.78 -2.65
C VAL A 58 -3.38 -7.01 -2.84
N LEU A 59 -2.61 -6.84 -1.77
CA LEU A 59 -1.16 -6.98 -1.75
C LEU A 59 -0.80 -8.21 -0.93
N SER A 60 -0.13 -9.17 -1.54
CA SER A 60 0.41 -10.31 -0.80
C SER A 60 1.66 -9.91 0.00
N SER A 61 2.05 -10.72 0.97
CA SER A 61 3.34 -10.58 1.67
C SER A 61 4.54 -10.46 0.71
N GLN A 62 4.51 -11.17 -0.43
CA GLN A 62 5.57 -11.07 -1.44
C GLN A 62 5.56 -9.74 -2.20
N ASP A 63 4.38 -9.14 -2.40
CA ASP A 63 4.27 -7.83 -3.04
C ASP A 63 4.84 -6.75 -2.11
N LEU A 64 4.52 -6.83 -0.82
CA LEU A 64 5.07 -5.93 0.20
C LEU A 64 6.61 -6.00 0.25
N GLU A 65 7.18 -7.21 0.22
CA GLU A 65 8.64 -7.40 0.17
C GLU A 65 9.28 -6.80 -1.09
N LYS A 66 8.66 -6.99 -2.26
CA LYS A 66 9.13 -6.39 -3.52
C LYS A 66 9.03 -4.87 -3.48
N MET A 67 7.96 -4.33 -2.91
CA MET A 67 7.72 -2.88 -2.80
C MET A 67 8.64 -2.19 -1.78
N SER A 68 9.05 -2.92 -0.73
CA SER A 68 10.12 -2.50 0.20
C SER A 68 11.48 -2.36 -0.50
N GLY A 69 11.63 -2.93 -1.71
CA GLY A 69 12.80 -2.74 -2.55
C GLY A 69 14.03 -3.43 -1.97
N GLY A 70 13.90 -4.63 -1.40
CA GLY A 70 15.03 -5.50 -1.06
C GLY A 70 16.15 -4.87 -0.19
N LYS A 71 15.90 -3.75 0.49
CA LYS A 71 16.91 -3.06 1.31
C LYS A 71 16.80 -3.51 2.76
N ARG A 72 17.35 -4.70 3.04
CA ARG A 72 17.87 -4.99 4.37
C ARG A 72 19.01 -4.01 4.66
N GLY A 73 18.76 -3.05 5.53
CA GLY A 73 19.78 -2.19 6.09
C GLY A 73 19.56 -0.74 5.73
N LEU A 74 18.84 -0.01 6.57
CA LEU A 74 19.06 1.42 6.77
C LEU A 74 18.43 2.01 8.04
N PHE A 75 17.84 1.20 8.94
CA PHE A 75 17.38 1.67 10.24
C PHE A 75 17.95 0.83 11.38
N THR A 76 19.26 0.97 11.60
CA THR A 76 19.87 0.80 12.92
C THR A 76 20.75 2.02 13.14
N ARG A 77 20.26 3.02 13.87
CA ARG A 77 21.02 3.92 14.74
C ARG A 77 20.07 4.62 15.69
#